data_AF-A0AAJ8JRY1-F1
#
_entry.id   AF-A0AAJ8JRY1-F1
#
_cell.length_a   1.000
_cell.length_b   1.000
_cell.length_c   1.000
_cell.angle_alpha   90.00
_cell.angle_beta   90.00
_cell.angle_gamma   90.00
#
_symmetry.space_group_name_H-M   'P 1'
#
loop_
_entity.id
_entity.type
_entity.pdbx_description
1 polymer ?
#
loop_
_entity_poly.entity_id
_entity_poly.type
_entity_poly.pdbx_seq_one_letter_code
_entity_poly.pdbx_strand_id
1 'polypeptide(L)'
;MFESGLQQEYIPRLEHSSNYRQWRKAIKVEFLRQGCQGVINGTAVEPFRNMGSKDKVEIPREVLAGTAPPTPTETISGVELNKNQLFAWKEWQQKEQTAQRLILSTVEEELSCELEQLKSALDMWTYLKKKMGVTTEEYQEEIEFKLKSTKLRKRPTPKEMENHLISFSELLSEARESECGS
;
A
#
# COMPACT_ATOMS: atom_id res chain seq x y z
N MET A 1 14.97 -18.85 -28.21
CA MET A 1 13.93 -17.87 -27.85
C MET A 1 13.55 -18.17 -26.42
N PHE A 2 13.98 -17.35 -25.47
CA PHE A 2 13.65 -17.53 -24.06
C PHE A 2 12.30 -16.86 -23.80
N GLU A 3 11.25 -17.65 -23.66
CA GLU A 3 10.03 -17.19 -23.01
C GLU A 3 10.35 -16.99 -21.53
N SER A 4 10.69 -15.75 -21.14
CA SER A 4 10.59 -15.34 -19.74
C SER A 4 9.12 -15.18 -19.41
N GLY A 5 8.46 -16.31 -19.15
CA GLY A 5 7.20 -16.33 -18.41
C GLY A 5 7.50 -15.82 -17.01
N LEU A 6 7.38 -14.50 -16.81
CA LEU A 6 7.27 -13.93 -15.47
C LEU A 6 6.08 -14.62 -14.81
N GLN A 7 6.35 -15.56 -13.91
CA GLN A 7 5.32 -16.14 -13.05
C GLN A 7 4.65 -14.97 -12.34
N GLN A 8 3.39 -14.72 -12.67
CA GLN A 8 2.57 -13.77 -11.95
C GLN A 8 2.48 -14.30 -10.51
N GLU A 9 3.21 -13.69 -9.57
CA GLU A 9 3.16 -14.08 -8.18
C GLU A 9 1.71 -13.97 -7.72
N TYR A 10 1.14 -15.10 -7.29
CA TYR A 10 -0.23 -15.16 -6.80
C TYR A 10 -0.36 -14.28 -5.55
N ILE A 11 -1.21 -13.25 -5.62
CA ILE A 11 -1.58 -12.46 -4.44
C ILE A 11 -2.66 -13.27 -3.70
N PRO A 12 -2.41 -13.75 -2.47
CA PRO A 12 -3.43 -14.46 -1.71
C PRO A 12 -4.61 -13.53 -1.43
N ARG A 13 -5.76 -14.07 -1.05
CA ARG A 13 -6.88 -13.23 -0.60
C ARG A 13 -6.66 -12.82 0.85
N LEU A 14 -6.83 -11.53 1.17
CA LEU A 14 -6.83 -11.05 2.55
C LEU A 14 -8.18 -11.33 3.21
N GLU A 15 -8.16 -12.20 4.20
CA GLU A 15 -9.35 -12.64 4.94
C GLU A 15 -9.22 -12.23 6.40
N HIS A 16 -8.05 -12.43 6.99
CA HIS A 16 -7.81 -12.23 8.42
C HIS A 16 -6.44 -11.59 8.69
N SER A 17 -6.25 -11.04 9.89
CA SER A 17 -4.94 -10.50 10.30
C SER A 17 -3.81 -11.53 10.22
N SER A 18 -4.13 -12.82 10.40
CA SER A 18 -3.17 -13.93 10.33
C SER A 18 -2.50 -14.10 8.96
N ASN A 19 -3.19 -13.77 7.87
CA ASN A 19 -2.64 -13.87 6.50
C ASN A 19 -2.26 -12.51 5.88
N TYR A 20 -2.49 -11.41 6.61
CA TYR A 20 -2.16 -10.05 6.18
C TYR A 20 -0.69 -9.88 5.78
N ARG A 21 0.25 -10.53 6.48
CA ARG A 21 1.68 -10.46 6.16
C ARG A 21 1.99 -10.97 4.75
N GLN A 22 1.47 -12.15 4.43
CA GLN A 22 1.71 -12.79 3.13
C GLN A 22 1.03 -11.98 2.01
N TRP A 23 -0.21 -11.55 2.25
CA TRP A 23 -0.94 -10.66 1.34
C TRP A 23 -0.18 -9.36 1.07
N ARG A 24 0.24 -8.68 2.14
CA ARG A 24 0.91 -7.37 2.07
C ARG A 24 2.22 -7.46 1.30
N LYS A 25 2.99 -8.52 1.49
CA LYS A 25 4.24 -8.76 0.75
C LYS A 25 3.95 -8.91 -0.75
N ALA A 26 2.99 -9.78 -1.12
CA ALA A 26 2.65 -10.05 -2.51
C ALA A 26 2.06 -8.82 -3.22
N ILE A 27 1.11 -8.11 -2.59
CA ILE A 27 0.48 -6.94 -3.20
C ILE A 27 1.45 -5.76 -3.34
N LYS A 28 2.42 -5.59 -2.42
CA LYS A 28 3.50 -4.57 -2.56
C LYS A 28 4.35 -4.79 -3.81
N VAL A 29 4.69 -6.05 -4.11
CA VAL A 29 5.43 -6.39 -5.34
C VAL A 29 4.61 -6.01 -6.57
N GLU A 30 3.31 -6.29 -6.55
CA GLU A 30 2.42 -5.93 -7.65
C GLU A 30 2.28 -4.41 -7.82
N PHE A 31 2.16 -3.64 -6.73
CA PHE A 31 2.14 -2.18 -6.80
C PHE A 31 3.42 -1.59 -7.39
N LEU A 32 4.58 -2.18 -7.07
CA LEU A 32 5.84 -1.80 -7.68
C LEU A 32 5.84 -2.12 -9.18
N ARG A 33 5.42 -3.34 -9.56
CA ARG A 33 5.34 -3.78 -10.96
C ARG A 33 4.42 -2.89 -11.79
N GLN A 34 3.33 -2.41 -11.21
CA GLN A 34 2.33 -1.56 -11.84
C GLN A 34 2.64 -0.06 -11.72
N GLY A 35 3.74 0.31 -11.05
CA GLY A 35 4.18 1.71 -10.92
C GLY A 35 3.26 2.59 -10.07
N CYS A 36 2.45 2.00 -9.19
CA CYS A 36 1.51 2.71 -8.31
C CYS A 36 1.90 2.68 -6.83
N GLN A 37 3.10 2.18 -6.49
CA GLN A 37 3.63 2.24 -5.11
C GLN A 37 3.66 3.65 -4.51
N GLY A 38 3.88 4.69 -5.33
CA GLY A 38 3.85 6.07 -4.84
C GLY A 38 2.47 6.51 -4.33
N VAL A 39 1.40 5.94 -4.87
CA VAL A 39 0.02 6.25 -4.46
C VAL A 39 -0.25 5.74 -3.06
N ILE A 40 -0.01 4.45 -2.81
CA ILE A 40 -0.26 3.81 -1.50
C ILE A 40 0.67 4.32 -0.39
N ASN A 41 1.81 4.91 -0.75
CA ASN A 41 2.74 5.53 0.19
C ASN A 41 2.44 7.02 0.42
N GLY A 42 1.48 7.59 -0.31
CA GLY A 42 1.15 9.02 -0.23
C GLY A 42 2.21 9.96 -0.82
N THR A 43 3.23 9.45 -1.50
CA THR A 43 4.26 10.29 -2.15
C THR A 43 3.83 10.77 -3.53
N ALA A 44 2.91 10.06 -4.19
CA ALA A 44 2.26 10.47 -5.43
C ALA A 44 0.86 11.04 -5.12
N VAL A 45 0.82 12.24 -4.56
CA VAL A 45 -0.43 12.98 -4.24
C VAL A 45 -1.13 13.41 -5.53
N GLU A 46 -2.46 13.51 -5.50
CA GLU A 46 -3.23 14.02 -6.65
C GLU A 46 -2.69 15.38 -7.10
N PRO A 47 -2.27 15.52 -8.36
CA PRO A 47 -1.70 16.76 -8.83
C PRO A 47 -2.80 17.82 -9.04
N PHE A 48 -2.44 19.08 -8.81
CA PHE A 48 -3.24 20.28 -9.09
C PHE A 48 -4.51 20.50 -8.26
N ARG A 49 -4.95 19.52 -7.45
CA ARG A 49 -6.03 19.70 -6.47
C ARG A 49 -5.50 20.42 -5.23
N ASN A 50 -6.23 21.41 -4.75
CA ASN A 50 -5.92 22.11 -3.51
C ASN A 50 -6.35 21.25 -2.31
N MET A 51 -5.44 20.42 -1.81
CA MET A 51 -5.65 19.53 -0.66
C MET A 51 -5.39 20.22 0.70
N GLY A 52 -5.45 21.56 0.76
CA GLY A 52 -5.10 22.33 1.96
C GLY A 52 -3.59 22.57 2.07
N SER A 53 -3.16 23.78 1.72
CA SER A 53 -1.90 24.34 2.24
C SER A 53 -2.26 25.22 3.44
N LYS A 54 -1.33 25.39 4.39
CA LYS A 54 -1.50 25.99 5.73
C LYS A 54 -2.33 27.29 5.85
N ASP A 55 -2.60 27.99 4.75
CA ASP A 55 -3.33 29.25 4.70
C ASP A 55 -4.68 29.19 3.96
N LYS A 56 -5.18 28.00 3.57
CA LYS A 56 -6.48 27.85 2.89
C LYS A 56 -7.30 26.69 3.47
N VAL A 57 -8.61 26.94 3.59
CA VAL A 57 -9.61 25.95 4.04
C VAL A 57 -9.53 24.71 3.15
N GLU A 58 -9.28 23.56 3.79
CA GLU A 58 -9.31 22.25 3.15
C GLU A 58 -10.70 22.06 2.53
N ILE A 59 -10.76 21.84 1.21
CA ILE A 59 -12.02 21.50 0.55
C ILE A 59 -12.18 19.99 0.69
N PRO A 60 -13.14 19.50 1.49
CA PRO A 60 -13.34 18.07 1.67
C PRO A 60 -13.61 17.42 0.32
N ARG A 61 -12.96 16.27 0.09
CA ARG A 61 -13.18 15.51 -1.13
C ARG A 61 -14.56 14.82 -1.07
N GLU A 62 -15.49 15.27 -1.91
CA GLU A 62 -16.82 14.68 -2.00
C GLU A 62 -16.85 13.39 -2.84
N VAL A 63 -15.97 13.28 -3.84
CA VAL A 63 -15.93 12.19 -4.84
C VAL A 63 -14.71 11.28 -4.68
N LEU A 64 -14.78 10.04 -5.16
CA LEU A 64 -13.62 9.12 -5.15
C LEU A 64 -12.41 9.71 -5.91
N ALA A 65 -11.22 9.40 -5.42
CA ALA A 65 -9.96 9.75 -6.05
C ALA A 65 -9.85 9.13 -7.44
N GLY A 66 -9.45 9.96 -8.41
CA GLY A 66 -9.38 9.55 -9.81
C GLY A 66 -10.72 9.45 -10.53
N THR A 67 -11.85 9.92 -9.97
CA THR A 67 -13.13 9.95 -10.71
C THR A 67 -13.19 11.10 -11.71
N ALA A 68 -12.83 12.31 -11.29
CA ALA A 68 -12.90 13.51 -12.12
C ALA A 68 -11.69 14.43 -11.85
N PRO A 69 -11.20 15.14 -12.88
CA PRO A 69 -10.14 16.12 -12.69
C PRO A 69 -10.62 17.27 -11.79
N PRO A 70 -9.68 17.97 -11.10
CA PRO A 70 -10.00 19.17 -10.35
C PRO A 70 -10.71 20.22 -11.20
N THR A 71 -11.85 20.70 -10.70
CA THR A 71 -12.56 21.87 -11.24
C THR A 71 -11.81 23.17 -10.88
N PRO A 72 -12.08 24.31 -11.53
CA PRO A 72 -11.40 25.57 -11.24
C PRO A 72 -11.47 25.98 -9.76
N THR A 73 -12.56 25.68 -9.06
CA THR A 73 -12.73 25.95 -7.63
C THR A 73 -11.90 25.04 -6.73
N GLU A 74 -11.49 23.88 -7.24
CA GLU A 74 -10.68 22.88 -6.54
C GLU A 74 -9.19 22.97 -6.90
N THR A 75 -8.82 23.74 -7.93
CA THR A 75 -7.40 23.90 -8.31
C THR A 75 -6.69 24.92 -7.42
N ILE A 76 -5.39 24.71 -7.22
CA ILE A 76 -4.53 25.66 -6.46
C ILE A 76 -4.53 27.04 -7.11
N SER A 77 -4.58 27.08 -8.45
CA SER A 77 -4.53 28.29 -9.27
C SER A 77 -5.88 28.97 -9.51
N GLY A 78 -7.00 28.34 -9.13
CA GLY A 78 -8.34 28.90 -9.39
C GLY A 78 -8.75 28.88 -10.87
N VAL A 79 -8.04 28.14 -11.72
CA VAL A 79 -8.25 28.08 -13.18
C VAL A 79 -8.38 26.65 -13.67
N GLU A 80 -8.99 26.47 -14.83
CA GLU A 80 -9.09 25.18 -15.49
C GLU A 80 -7.72 24.63 -15.88
N LEU A 81 -7.56 23.31 -15.80
CA LEU A 81 -6.33 22.64 -16.18
C LEU A 81 -6.09 22.74 -17.69
N ASN A 82 -4.88 23.12 -18.07
CA ASN A 82 -4.46 23.05 -19.47
C ASN A 82 -4.22 21.58 -19.91
N LYS A 83 -4.00 21.37 -21.21
CA LYS A 83 -3.81 20.02 -21.80
C LYS A 83 -2.69 19.21 -21.12
N ASN A 84 -1.57 19.85 -20.78
CA ASN A 84 -0.43 19.16 -20.16
C ASN A 84 -0.72 18.79 -18.71
N GLN A 85 -1.40 19.68 -17.98
CA GLN A 85 -1.84 19.41 -16.61
C GLN A 85 -2.88 18.29 -16.57
N LEU A 86 -3.85 18.31 -17.50
CA LEU A 86 -4.84 17.25 -17.62
C LEU A 86 -4.19 15.91 -17.97
N PHE A 87 -3.15 15.91 -18.82
CA PHE A 87 -2.39 14.71 -19.13
C PHE A 87 -1.70 14.14 -17.88
N ALA A 88 -0.96 14.96 -17.13
CA ALA A 88 -0.32 14.52 -15.88
C ALA A 88 -1.34 14.03 -14.83
N TRP A 89 -2.50 14.68 -14.73
CA TRP A 89 -3.59 14.21 -13.87
C TRP A 89 -4.11 12.83 -14.30
N LYS A 90 -4.26 12.58 -15.61
CA LYS A 90 -4.69 11.27 -16.14
C LYS A 90 -3.66 10.16 -15.86
N GLU A 91 -2.37 10.46 -15.92
CA GLU A 91 -1.33 9.49 -15.56
C GLU A 91 -1.41 9.11 -14.07
N TRP A 92 -1.65 10.10 -13.20
CA TRP A 92 -1.89 9.84 -11.78
C TRP A 92 -3.20 9.06 -11.57
N GLN A 93 -4.29 9.43 -12.24
CA GLN A 93 -5.58 8.78 -12.18
C GLN A 93 -5.47 7.28 -12.49
N GLN A 94 -4.71 6.90 -13.52
CA GLN A 94 -4.53 5.50 -13.88
C GLN A 94 -3.84 4.72 -12.76
N LYS A 95 -2.84 5.31 -12.11
CA LYS A 95 -2.12 4.69 -10.98
C LYS A 95 -3.02 4.55 -9.76
N GLU A 96 -3.79 5.59 -9.46
CA GLU A 96 -4.79 5.61 -8.38
C GLU A 96 -5.84 4.51 -8.56
N GLN A 97 -6.48 4.45 -9.73
CA GLN A 97 -7.50 3.45 -10.03
C GLN A 97 -6.93 2.03 -10.08
N THR A 98 -5.71 1.86 -10.59
CA THR A 98 -5.01 0.57 -10.57
C THR A 98 -4.74 0.12 -9.14
N ALA A 99 -4.28 1.03 -8.28
CA ALA A 99 -4.04 0.72 -6.88
C ALA A 99 -5.33 0.33 -6.14
N GLN A 100 -6.41 1.10 -6.28
CA GLN A 100 -7.72 0.77 -5.69
C GLN A 100 -8.21 -0.60 -6.17
N ARG A 101 -8.17 -0.87 -7.48
CA ARG A 101 -8.61 -2.15 -8.05
C ARG A 101 -7.82 -3.33 -7.50
N LEU A 102 -6.50 -3.20 -7.40
CA LEU A 102 -5.64 -4.26 -6.85
C LEU A 102 -6.03 -4.59 -5.41
N ILE A 103 -6.22 -3.57 -4.57
CA ILE A 103 -6.68 -3.78 -3.18
C ILE A 103 -8.02 -4.50 -3.17
N LEU A 104 -9.05 -3.92 -3.81
CA LEU A 104 -10.41 -4.46 -3.79
C LEU A 104 -10.49 -5.90 -4.35
N SER A 105 -9.69 -6.22 -5.38
CA SER A 105 -9.69 -7.55 -6.00
C SER A 105 -9.02 -8.64 -5.15
N THR A 106 -8.28 -8.27 -4.11
CA THR A 106 -7.44 -9.19 -3.32
C THR A 106 -7.84 -9.26 -1.86
N VAL A 107 -8.97 -8.66 -1.48
CA VAL A 107 -9.57 -8.78 -0.15
C VAL A 107 -10.83 -9.64 -0.20
N GLU A 108 -11.27 -10.12 0.97
CA GLU A 108 -12.59 -10.73 1.13
C GLU A 108 -13.71 -9.70 0.92
N GLU A 109 -14.91 -10.19 0.56
CA GLU A 109 -16.07 -9.36 0.20
C GLU A 109 -16.50 -8.39 1.30
N GLU A 110 -16.53 -8.83 2.57
CA GLU A 110 -16.88 -7.95 3.70
C GLU A 110 -15.90 -6.78 3.83
N LEU A 111 -14.60 -7.03 3.70
CA LEU A 111 -13.58 -5.99 3.69
C LEU A 111 -13.70 -5.09 2.47
N SER A 112 -14.02 -5.65 1.30
CA SER A 112 -14.24 -4.86 0.08
C SER A 112 -15.34 -3.81 0.28
N CYS A 113 -16.48 -4.21 0.87
CA CYS A 113 -17.60 -3.31 1.16
C CYS A 113 -17.20 -2.14 2.06
N GLU A 114 -16.36 -2.38 3.07
CA GLU A 114 -15.85 -1.33 3.94
C GLU A 114 -14.87 -0.39 3.21
N LEU A 115 -14.00 -0.96 2.37
CA LEU A 115 -13.00 -0.22 1.62
C LEU A 115 -13.62 0.67 0.54
N GLU A 116 -14.72 0.26 -0.07
CA GLU A 116 -15.45 1.06 -1.07
C GLU A 116 -16.00 2.38 -0.50
N GLN A 117 -16.12 2.51 0.83
CA GLN A 117 -16.49 3.77 1.48
C GLN A 117 -15.34 4.77 1.55
N LEU A 118 -14.10 4.31 1.37
CA LEU A 118 -12.90 5.13 1.44
C LEU A 118 -12.62 5.82 0.11
N LYS A 119 -12.04 7.02 0.17
CA LYS A 119 -11.96 7.92 -0.99
C LYS A 119 -10.73 7.73 -1.85
N SER A 120 -9.69 7.03 -1.37
CA SER A 120 -8.45 6.82 -2.11
C SER A 120 -7.80 5.46 -1.80
N ALA A 121 -6.92 5.01 -2.69
CA ALA A 121 -6.09 3.83 -2.45
C ALA A 121 -5.19 3.98 -1.21
N LEU A 122 -4.72 5.20 -0.92
CA LEU A 122 -3.96 5.49 0.29
C LEU A 122 -4.82 5.27 1.55
N ASP A 123 -6.07 5.75 1.53
CA ASP A 123 -7.00 5.56 2.65
C ASP A 123 -7.30 4.07 2.83
N MET A 124 -7.57 3.34 1.75
CA MET A 124 -7.77 1.89 1.76
C MET A 124 -6.57 1.15 2.36
N TRP A 125 -5.36 1.49 1.91
CA TRP A 125 -4.13 0.89 2.40
C TRP A 125 -3.91 1.16 3.89
N THR A 126 -4.11 2.41 4.31
CA THR A 126 -3.96 2.84 5.71
C THR A 126 -4.99 2.17 6.61
N TYR A 127 -6.24 2.07 6.14
CA TYR A 127 -7.30 1.36 6.84
C TYR A 127 -6.96 -0.11 7.07
N LEU A 128 -6.52 -0.83 6.03
CA LEU A 128 -6.12 -2.24 6.17
C LEU A 128 -4.93 -2.40 7.13
N LYS A 129 -3.93 -1.52 7.06
CA LYS A 129 -2.80 -1.53 8.00
C LYS A 129 -3.26 -1.40 9.46
N LYS A 130 -4.22 -0.51 9.72
CA LYS A 130 -4.78 -0.28 11.04
C LYS A 130 -5.68 -1.44 11.50
N LYS A 131 -6.63 -1.85 10.65
CA LYS A 131 -7.61 -2.91 10.95
C LYS A 131 -6.95 -4.27 11.19
N MET A 132 -5.88 -4.57 10.47
CA MET A 132 -5.16 -5.83 10.61
C MET A 132 -4.12 -5.84 11.75
N GLY A 133 -4.05 -4.80 12.57
CA GLY A 133 -3.29 -4.82 13.83
C GLY A 133 -1.77 -4.71 13.69
N VAL A 134 -1.23 -4.38 12.52
CA VAL A 134 0.24 -4.29 12.27
C VAL A 134 0.89 -3.05 12.90
N THR A 135 0.16 -2.32 13.75
CA THR A 135 0.61 -1.08 14.41
C THR A 135 0.39 -1.07 15.93
N THR A 136 -0.05 -2.18 16.53
CA THR A 136 -0.21 -2.26 18.00
C THR A 136 1.09 -2.70 18.68
N GLU A 137 1.29 -2.27 19.94
CA GLU A 137 2.41 -2.72 20.79
C GLU A 137 2.50 -4.25 20.84
N GLU A 138 1.36 -4.95 20.87
CA GLU A 138 1.30 -6.42 20.82
C GLU A 138 1.97 -7.02 19.58
N TYR A 139 1.84 -6.37 18.41
CA TYR A 139 2.50 -6.81 17.18
C TYR A 139 4.01 -6.54 17.21
N GLN A 140 4.43 -5.43 17.81
CA GLN A 140 5.84 -5.14 18.05
C GLN A 140 6.47 -6.15 19.03
N GLU A 141 5.78 -6.46 20.12
CA GLU A 141 6.18 -7.49 21.08
C GLU A 141 6.26 -8.88 20.42
N GLU A 142 5.33 -9.21 19.52
CA GLU A 142 5.35 -10.46 18.77
C GLU A 142 6.57 -10.53 17.83
N ILE A 143 6.88 -9.46 17.10
CA ILE A 143 8.07 -9.38 16.23
C ILE A 143 9.35 -9.51 17.08
N GLU A 144 9.44 -8.79 18.20
CA GLU A 144 10.58 -8.88 19.10
C GLU A 144 10.75 -10.30 19.65
N PHE A 145 9.66 -10.94 20.07
CA PHE A 145 9.69 -12.32 20.54
C PHE A 145 10.16 -13.28 19.44
N LYS A 146 9.66 -13.13 18.22
CA LYS A 146 10.10 -13.92 17.05
C LYS A 146 11.58 -13.70 16.75
N LEU A 147 12.07 -12.46 16.79
CA LEU A 147 13.49 -12.15 16.59
C LEU A 147 14.37 -12.79 17.68
N LYS A 148 13.95 -12.71 18.96
CA LYS A 148 14.67 -13.30 20.11
C LYS A 148 14.64 -14.83 20.10
N SER A 149 13.58 -15.43 19.55
CA SER A 149 13.40 -16.89 19.49
C SER A 149 13.94 -17.53 18.21
N THR A 150 14.20 -16.75 17.16
CA THR A 150 14.83 -17.22 15.91
C THR A 150 16.30 -17.57 16.18
N LYS A 151 16.56 -18.86 16.37
CA LYS A 151 17.90 -19.40 16.63
C LYS A 151 18.21 -20.55 15.67
N LEU A 152 19.41 -20.53 15.09
CA LEU A 152 19.96 -21.69 14.41
C LEU A 152 20.29 -22.78 15.44
N ARG A 153 19.94 -24.03 15.10
CA ARG A 153 20.42 -25.20 15.85
C ARG A 153 21.95 -25.31 15.75
N LYS A 154 22.59 -25.99 16.70
CA LYS A 154 24.07 -26.08 16.83
C LYS A 154 24.81 -26.59 15.58
N ARG A 155 24.13 -27.29 14.65
CA ARG A 155 24.71 -27.81 13.39
C ARG A 155 23.67 -27.73 12.27
N PRO A 156 23.45 -26.54 11.70
CA PRO A 156 22.47 -26.35 10.65
C PRO A 156 23.04 -26.84 9.31
N THR A 157 22.18 -27.34 8.44
CA THR A 157 22.54 -27.57 7.04
C THR A 157 22.62 -26.23 6.29
N PRO A 158 23.29 -26.18 5.12
CA PRO A 158 23.31 -24.96 4.30
C PRO A 158 21.89 -24.44 3.98
N LYS A 159 20.92 -25.33 3.73
CA LYS A 159 19.53 -24.95 3.46
C LYS A 159 18.84 -24.36 4.69
N GLU A 160 19.12 -24.89 5.88
CA GLU A 160 18.59 -24.35 7.13
C GLU A 160 19.20 -22.98 7.46
N MET A 161 20.48 -22.76 7.15
CA MET A 161 21.11 -21.44 7.24
C MET A 161 20.46 -20.43 6.29
N GLU A 162 20.22 -20.83 5.04
CA GLU A 162 19.54 -19.98 4.04
C GLU A 162 18.12 -19.61 4.49
N ASN A 163 17.31 -20.59 4.88
CA ASN A 163 15.95 -20.35 5.36
C ASN A 163 15.94 -19.46 6.62
N HIS A 164 16.90 -19.65 7.53
CA HIS A 164 17.04 -18.81 8.71
C HIS A 164 17.38 -17.36 8.33
N LEU A 165 18.34 -17.15 7.41
CA LEU A 165 18.69 -15.80 6.95
C LEU A 165 17.50 -15.10 6.29
N ILE A 166 16.76 -15.82 5.44
CA ILE A 166 15.53 -15.29 4.81
C ILE A 166 14.54 -14.88 5.91
N SER A 167 14.19 -15.80 6.80
CA SER A 167 13.20 -15.55 7.87
C SER A 167 13.62 -14.41 8.79
N PHE A 168 14.90 -14.36 9.17
CA PHE A 168 15.45 -13.31 10.03
C PHE A 168 15.47 -11.94 9.33
N SER A 169 15.82 -11.90 8.03
CA SER A 169 15.82 -10.66 7.25
C SER A 169 14.40 -10.10 7.05
N GLU A 170 13.41 -10.97 6.90
CA GLU A 170 12.00 -10.57 6.83
C GLU A 170 11.54 -9.98 8.16
N LEU A 171 11.80 -10.67 9.28
CA LEU A 171 11.47 -10.18 10.63
C LEU A 171 12.13 -8.83 10.95
N LEU A 172 13.38 -8.63 10.54
CA LEU A 172 14.07 -7.34 10.71
C LEU A 172 13.46 -6.21 9.88
N SER A 173 13.05 -6.53 8.65
CA SER A 173 12.38 -5.54 7.78
C SER A 173 11.03 -5.14 8.37
N GLU A 174 10.30 -6.10 8.95
CA GLU A 174 9.03 -5.86 9.64
C GLU A 174 9.20 -5.01 10.91
N ALA A 175 10.20 -5.30 11.74
CA ALA A 175 10.51 -4.49 12.92
C ALA A 175 10.69 -3.00 12.54
N ARG A 176 11.52 -2.73 11.53
CA ARG A 176 11.77 -1.36 11.02
C ARG A 176 10.52 -0.67 10.50
N GLU A 177 9.65 -1.42 9.81
CA GLU A 177 8.40 -0.86 9.28
C GLU A 177 7.34 -0.60 10.38
N SER A 178 7.40 -1.33 11.49
CA SER A 178 6.56 -1.09 12.67
C SER A 178 7.02 0.13 13.47
N GLU A 179 8.32 0.37 13.56
CA GLU A 179 8.92 1.57 14.20
C GLU A 179 8.65 2.85 13.39
N CYS A 180 8.65 2.76 12.06
CA CYS A 180 8.44 3.91 11.17
C CYS A 180 6.96 4.32 11.01
N GLY A 181 6.04 3.62 11.67
CA GLY A 181 4.61 3.93 11.71
C GLY A 181 4.15 4.62 13.00
N SER A 182 5.09 4.97 13.89
CA SER A 182 4.86 5.68 15.16
C SER A 182 4.94 7.19 15.00
#